data_AF-A0A960PKP8-F1
#
_entry.id   AF-A0A960PKP8-F1
#
_cell.length_a   1.000
_cell.length_b   1.000
_cell.length_c   1.000
_cell.angle_alpha   90.00
_cell.angle_beta   90.00
_cell.angle_gamma   90.00
#
_symmetry.space_group_name_H-M   'P 1'
#
loop_
_entity.id
_entity.type
_entity.pdbx_description
1 polymer ?
#
loop_
_entity_poly.entity_id
_entity_poly.type
_entity_poly.pdbx_seq_one_letter_code
_entity_poly.pdbx_strand_id
1 'polypeptide(L)'
;MSRLPRQVVILLHSASALIWFGGFVFYLRVWLEPWDLRGHLAGNVDAVTGGVAAAPFQYRILVPYVMDWMHESLGWNYFAAEMIVDFIALAIGVTAIHLILRRLEIEQWLPLVALVGSFIQIGNMWWGKTETYAAFGAGSVALWAVLRDEKSRWLPLGLAAVALAGTRSDLLIALGIASVARWVFTGRELRDLIAGVSLAAVGVASTIAFKLAYPDANYDENVGLIRISYNLELTHLLVTAMFLIPIFGPFLLWRSQPELPTIVWSERRWLVPVIALCIAQIGAVLVVGQADEIRLFFPIAGALAMIAIAGWSAVLQIPLRPKQRKDVVEAT
;
A
#
# COMPACT_ATOMS: atom_id res chain seq x y z
N MET A 1 -1.69 -6.45 -31.07
CA MET A 1 -2.20 -5.56 -30.00
C MET A 1 -3.22 -4.60 -30.59
N SER A 2 -4.53 -4.87 -30.48
CA SER A 2 -5.51 -3.80 -30.67
C SER A 2 -5.49 -2.95 -29.41
N ARG A 3 -4.62 -1.94 -29.39
CA ARG A 3 -4.59 -0.94 -28.31
C ARG A 3 -5.98 -0.32 -28.24
N LEU A 4 -6.48 -0.10 -27.01
CA LEU A 4 -7.65 0.74 -26.81
C LEU A 4 -7.49 2.03 -27.64
N PRO A 5 -8.58 2.60 -28.19
CA PRO A 5 -8.49 3.87 -28.88
C PRO A 5 -7.75 4.87 -28.00
N ARG A 6 -6.79 5.61 -28.58
CA ARG A 6 -5.95 6.56 -27.82
C ARG A 6 -6.79 7.51 -26.95
N GLN A 7 -7.96 7.91 -27.45
CA GLN A 7 -8.93 8.73 -26.73
C GLN A 7 -9.44 8.08 -25.44
N VAL A 8 -9.75 6.77 -25.47
CA VAL A 8 -10.20 6.01 -24.29
C VAL A 8 -9.07 5.92 -23.28
N VAL A 9 -7.84 5.64 -23.72
CA VAL A 9 -6.67 5.60 -22.82
C VAL A 9 -6.48 6.95 -22.12
N ILE A 10 -6.52 8.05 -22.88
CA ILE A 10 -6.41 9.41 -22.32
C ILE A 10 -7.52 9.65 -21.29
N LEU A 11 -8.77 9.30 -21.61
CA LEU A 11 -9.91 9.49 -20.70
C LEU A 11 -9.72 8.72 -19.39
N LEU A 12 -9.31 7.45 -19.45
CA LEU A 12 -9.08 6.62 -18.26
C LEU A 12 -7.94 7.17 -17.39
N HIS A 13 -6.85 7.67 -18.01
CA HIS A 13 -5.75 8.28 -17.28
C HIS A 13 -6.16 9.59 -16.63
N SER A 14 -6.89 10.45 -17.35
CA SER A 14 -7.41 11.71 -16.81
C SER A 14 -8.37 11.47 -15.65
N ALA A 15 -9.30 10.51 -15.77
CA ALA A 15 -10.21 10.15 -14.68
C ALA A 15 -9.45 9.63 -13.45
N SER A 16 -8.46 8.75 -13.65
CA SER A 16 -7.64 8.21 -12.56
C SER A 16 -6.83 9.30 -11.85
N ALA A 17 -6.25 10.22 -12.62
CA ALA A 17 -5.51 11.36 -12.10
C ALA A 17 -6.42 12.29 -11.29
N LEU A 18 -7.63 12.59 -11.80
CA LEU A 18 -8.62 13.40 -11.08
C LEU A 18 -9.06 12.76 -9.77
N ILE A 19 -9.25 11.44 -9.74
CA ILE A 19 -9.66 10.71 -8.53
C ILE A 19 -8.54 10.78 -7.46
N TRP A 20 -7.31 10.41 -7.81
CA TRP A 20 -6.17 10.48 -6.88
C TRP A 20 -5.87 11.91 -6.41
N PHE A 21 -5.83 12.85 -7.36
CA PHE A 21 -5.53 14.24 -7.05
C PHE A 21 -6.65 14.89 -6.23
N GLY A 22 -7.91 14.61 -6.56
CA GLY A 22 -9.06 15.07 -5.78
C GLY A 22 -9.02 14.54 -4.36
N GLY A 23 -8.75 13.24 -4.17
CA GLY A 23 -8.56 12.64 -2.84
C GLY A 23 -7.40 13.28 -2.07
N PHE A 24 -6.28 13.55 -2.74
CA PHE A 24 -5.12 14.22 -2.14
C PHE A 24 -5.41 15.66 -1.74
N VAL A 25 -5.98 16.48 -2.62
CA VAL A 25 -6.37 17.86 -2.31
C VAL A 25 -7.36 17.90 -1.15
N PHE A 26 -8.31 16.97 -1.14
CA PHE A 26 -9.27 16.86 -0.03
C PHE A 26 -8.56 16.52 1.29
N TYR A 27 -7.63 15.56 1.29
CA TYR A 27 -6.78 15.27 2.45
C TYR A 27 -6.02 16.52 2.93
N LEU A 28 -5.40 17.28 2.02
CA LEU A 28 -4.67 18.50 2.38
C LEU A 28 -5.59 19.52 3.07
N ARG A 29 -6.76 19.79 2.49
CA ARG A 29 -7.68 20.84 2.94
C ARG A 29 -8.47 20.50 4.18
N VAL A 30 -8.89 19.24 4.31
CA VAL A 30 -9.81 18.82 5.38
C VAL A 30 -9.06 18.30 6.59
N TRP A 31 -7.84 17.80 6.39
CA TRP A 31 -7.04 17.23 7.46
C TRP A 31 -5.75 18.01 7.73
N LEU A 32 -4.84 18.06 6.75
CA LEU A 32 -3.48 18.52 6.98
C LEU A 32 -3.41 20.02 7.35
N GLU A 33 -4.12 20.87 6.62
CA GLU A 33 -4.16 22.32 6.86
C GLU A 33 -4.74 22.63 8.26
N PRO A 34 -5.90 22.09 8.68
CA PRO A 34 -6.37 22.23 10.05
C PRO A 34 -5.42 21.69 11.13
N TRP A 35 -4.66 20.63 10.82
CA TRP A 35 -3.72 20.02 11.76
C TRP A 35 -2.48 20.88 11.99
N ASP A 36 -1.95 21.48 10.92
CA ASP A 36 -0.87 22.45 10.96
C ASP A 36 -1.28 23.74 11.66
N LEU A 37 -2.46 24.29 11.34
CA LEU A 37 -2.99 25.51 11.97
C LEU A 37 -3.18 25.38 13.49
N ARG A 38 -3.34 24.16 14.00
CA ARG A 38 -3.42 23.85 15.43
C ARG A 38 -2.05 23.59 16.09
N GLY A 39 -0.97 23.68 15.33
CA GLY A 39 0.40 23.40 15.79
C GLY A 39 0.70 21.92 16.05
N HIS A 40 -0.25 21.02 15.78
CA HIS A 40 -0.06 19.60 16.02
C HIS A 40 0.98 18.99 15.08
N LEU A 41 1.05 19.48 13.84
CA LEU A 41 2.03 18.99 12.88
C LEU A 41 3.47 19.30 13.34
N ALA A 42 3.74 20.58 13.64
CA ALA A 42 5.01 21.02 14.18
C ALA A 42 5.39 20.24 15.45
N GLY A 43 4.47 20.19 16.43
CA GLY A 43 4.72 19.49 17.70
C GLY A 43 5.03 18.00 17.52
N ASN A 44 4.43 17.33 16.52
CA ASN A 44 4.74 15.94 16.22
C ASN A 44 6.11 15.78 15.55
N VAL A 45 6.48 16.67 14.62
CA VAL A 45 7.81 16.64 14.01
C VAL A 45 8.88 16.84 15.06
N ASP A 46 8.75 17.91 15.85
CA ASP A 46 9.70 18.26 16.91
C ASP A 46 9.83 17.14 17.95
N ALA A 47 8.72 16.49 18.33
CA ALA A 47 8.74 15.37 19.26
C ALA A 47 9.51 14.16 18.71
N VAL A 48 9.31 13.84 17.42
CA VAL A 48 9.97 12.68 16.79
C VAL A 48 11.46 12.94 16.55
N THR A 49 11.82 14.11 16.01
CA THR A 49 13.22 14.47 15.75
C THR A 49 13.99 14.70 17.04
N GLY A 50 13.32 15.22 18.07
CA GLY A 50 13.84 15.34 19.43
C GLY A 50 13.93 14.02 20.20
N GLY A 51 13.41 12.90 19.66
CA GLY A 51 13.50 11.59 20.29
C GLY A 51 12.60 11.38 21.51
N VAL A 52 11.59 12.22 21.68
CA VAL A 52 10.68 12.22 22.84
C VAL A 52 9.27 11.76 22.49
N ALA A 53 9.00 11.41 21.23
CA ALA A 53 7.70 10.92 20.83
C ALA A 53 7.43 9.50 21.38
N ALA A 54 6.16 9.21 21.66
CA ALA A 54 5.72 7.86 21.99
C ALA A 54 5.66 6.97 20.75
N ALA A 55 5.60 5.65 20.97
CA ALA A 55 5.31 4.72 19.88
C ALA A 55 3.85 4.91 19.38
N PRO A 56 3.58 4.71 18.08
CA PRO A 56 4.51 4.27 17.04
C PRO A 56 5.25 5.41 16.34
N PHE A 57 5.03 6.69 16.70
CA PHE A 57 5.58 7.83 15.98
C PHE A 57 7.12 7.81 15.96
N GLN A 58 7.74 7.49 17.09
CA GLN A 58 9.19 7.42 17.22
C GLN A 58 9.85 6.31 16.40
N TYR A 59 9.07 5.37 15.85
CA TYR A 59 9.57 4.31 14.97
C TYR A 59 9.31 4.60 13.48
N ARG A 60 8.79 5.79 13.16
CA ARG A 60 8.37 6.24 11.81
C ARG A 60 9.05 7.57 11.47
N ILE A 61 10.37 7.58 11.62
CA ILE A 61 11.15 8.80 11.70
C ILE A 61 11.42 9.46 10.35
N LEU A 62 11.37 8.72 9.23
CA LEU A 62 11.88 9.23 7.95
C LEU A 62 11.21 10.53 7.52
N VAL A 63 9.88 10.57 7.53
CA VAL A 63 9.15 11.76 7.06
C VAL A 63 9.37 12.96 7.99
N PRO A 64 9.22 12.84 9.33
CA PRO A 64 9.57 13.91 10.26
C PRO A 64 10.99 14.47 10.06
N TYR A 65 12.02 13.62 9.93
CA TYR A 65 13.39 14.10 9.71
C TYR A 65 13.57 14.81 8.35
N VAL A 66 12.89 14.34 7.29
CA VAL A 66 12.92 15.03 5.99
C VAL A 66 12.23 16.40 6.09
N MET A 67 11.12 16.48 6.81
CA MET A 67 10.38 17.72 7.02
C MET A 67 11.18 18.73 7.84
N ASP A 68 11.81 18.29 8.92
CA ASP A 68 12.71 19.09 9.76
C ASP A 68 13.91 19.60 8.96
N TRP A 69 14.55 18.73 8.17
CA TRP A 69 15.61 19.15 7.27
C TRP A 69 15.15 20.21 6.25
N MET A 70 13.95 20.06 5.66
CA MET A 70 13.39 21.07 4.75
C MET A 70 13.07 22.37 5.47
N HIS A 71 12.59 22.30 6.71
CA HIS A 71 12.31 23.46 7.53
C HIS A 71 13.60 24.25 7.82
N GLU A 72 14.61 23.58 8.37
CA GLU A 72 15.89 24.20 8.74
C GLU A 72 16.70 24.67 7.52
N SER A 73 16.75 23.87 6.46
CA SER A 73 17.64 24.13 5.32
C SER A 73 17.02 25.01 4.23
N LEU A 74 15.70 24.91 4.02
CA LEU A 74 14.99 25.62 2.95
C LEU A 74 14.06 26.72 3.47
N GLY A 75 13.86 26.81 4.79
CA GLY A 75 12.93 27.78 5.40
C GLY A 75 11.46 27.48 5.11
N TRP A 76 11.14 26.24 4.74
CA TRP A 76 9.76 25.86 4.43
C TRP A 76 8.98 25.63 5.73
N ASN A 77 7.70 25.98 5.77
CA ASN A 77 6.87 25.55 6.90
C ASN A 77 6.59 24.03 6.80
N TYR A 78 6.27 23.41 7.94
CA TYR A 78 6.04 21.97 7.99
C TYR A 78 4.88 21.52 7.08
N PHE A 79 3.82 22.32 6.94
CA PHE A 79 2.75 22.07 5.99
C PHE A 79 3.26 21.91 4.54
N ALA A 80 4.08 22.84 4.06
CA ALA A 80 4.63 22.79 2.70
C ALA A 80 5.59 21.61 2.52
N ALA A 81 6.38 21.29 3.56
CA ALA A 81 7.26 20.14 3.57
C ALA A 81 6.49 18.81 3.49
N GLU A 82 5.46 18.61 4.31
CA GLU A 82 4.62 17.40 4.24
C GLU A 82 3.87 17.31 2.91
N MET A 83 3.28 18.41 2.46
CA MET A 83 2.58 18.46 1.18
C MET A 83 3.47 18.01 0.03
N ILE A 84 4.74 18.47 -0.04
CA ILE A 84 5.64 18.05 -1.12
C ILE A 84 6.03 16.58 -1.00
N VAL A 85 6.31 16.11 0.21
CA VAL A 85 6.75 14.72 0.46
C VAL A 85 5.63 13.76 0.08
N ASP A 86 4.41 14.05 0.53
CA ASP A 86 3.23 13.24 0.24
C ASP A 86 2.86 13.26 -1.24
N PHE A 87 2.94 14.43 -1.88
CA PHE A 87 2.66 14.54 -3.32
C PHE A 87 3.66 13.71 -4.14
N ILE A 88 4.96 13.81 -3.84
CA ILE A 88 6.01 13.04 -4.50
C ILE A 88 5.79 11.55 -4.25
N ALA A 89 5.52 11.16 -3.01
CA ALA A 89 5.31 9.76 -2.65
C ALA A 89 4.05 9.16 -3.32
N LEU A 90 2.96 9.92 -3.39
CA LEU A 90 1.75 9.55 -4.11
C LEU A 90 2.04 9.38 -5.60
N ALA A 91 2.74 10.33 -6.23
CA ALA A 91 3.09 10.26 -7.65
C ALA A 91 3.97 9.02 -7.95
N ILE A 92 4.96 8.74 -7.11
CA ILE A 92 5.81 7.54 -7.20
C ILE A 92 4.95 6.28 -7.06
N GLY A 93 4.07 6.22 -6.06
CA GLY A 93 3.22 5.06 -5.80
C GLY A 93 2.26 4.79 -6.96
N VAL A 94 1.54 5.81 -7.42
CA VAL A 94 0.62 5.72 -8.58
C VAL A 94 1.37 5.28 -9.84
N THR A 95 2.58 5.82 -10.07
CA THR A 95 3.42 5.43 -11.20
C THR A 95 3.83 3.96 -11.10
N ALA A 96 4.31 3.50 -9.95
CA ALA A 96 4.69 2.10 -9.73
C ALA A 96 3.50 1.15 -9.96
N ILE A 97 2.32 1.49 -9.42
CA ILE A 97 1.10 0.72 -9.64
C ILE A 97 0.71 0.69 -11.12
N HIS A 98 0.75 1.83 -11.83
CA HIS A 98 0.50 1.88 -13.27
C HIS A 98 1.47 0.96 -14.05
N LEU A 99 2.76 0.97 -13.69
CA LEU A 99 3.76 0.08 -14.30
C LEU A 99 3.47 -1.41 -14.03
N ILE A 100 2.97 -1.76 -12.83
CA ILE A 100 2.50 -3.12 -12.54
C ILE A 100 1.32 -3.48 -13.45
N LEU A 101 0.28 -2.66 -13.50
CA LEU A 101 -0.92 -2.92 -14.31
C LEU A 101 -0.57 -3.07 -15.80
N ARG A 102 0.33 -2.23 -16.30
CA ARG A 102 0.82 -2.30 -17.68
C ARG A 102 1.60 -3.58 -17.97
N ARG A 103 2.49 -4.00 -17.04
CA ARG A 103 3.21 -5.29 -17.16
C ARG A 103 2.25 -6.48 -17.17
N LEU A 104 1.17 -6.39 -16.40
CA LEU A 104 0.15 -7.42 -16.30
C LEU A 104 -0.90 -7.38 -17.44
N GLU A 105 -0.80 -6.38 -18.33
CA GLU A 105 -1.74 -6.14 -19.43
C GLU A 105 -3.19 -5.87 -18.97
N ILE A 106 -3.33 -5.21 -17.81
CA ILE A 106 -4.62 -4.86 -17.18
C ILE A 106 -4.73 -3.35 -16.91
N GLU A 107 -4.00 -2.52 -17.65
CA GLU A 107 -3.94 -1.07 -17.47
C GLU A 107 -5.30 -0.35 -17.61
N GLN A 108 -6.26 -0.95 -18.32
CA GLN A 108 -7.61 -0.40 -18.46
C GLN A 108 -8.37 -0.32 -17.12
N TRP A 109 -7.92 -1.06 -16.10
CA TRP A 109 -8.50 -1.04 -14.76
C TRP A 109 -7.92 0.06 -13.85
N LEU A 110 -7.03 0.91 -14.37
CA LEU A 110 -6.44 2.01 -13.60
C LEU A 110 -7.48 2.92 -12.89
N PRO A 111 -8.64 3.27 -13.46
CA PRO A 111 -9.63 4.07 -12.74
C PRO A 111 -10.24 3.34 -11.55
N LEU A 112 -10.42 2.02 -11.64
CA LEU A 112 -10.91 1.23 -10.51
C LEU A 112 -9.85 1.14 -9.41
N VAL A 113 -8.57 1.07 -9.78
CA VAL A 113 -7.48 1.19 -8.80
C VAL A 113 -7.47 2.55 -8.11
N ALA A 114 -7.67 3.63 -8.87
CA ALA A 114 -7.79 4.97 -8.31
C ALA A 114 -8.99 5.10 -7.37
N LEU A 115 -10.13 4.50 -7.73
CA LEU A 115 -11.35 4.51 -6.92
C LEU A 115 -11.15 3.77 -5.60
N VAL A 116 -10.61 2.53 -5.63
CA VAL A 116 -10.32 1.76 -4.40
C VAL A 116 -9.27 2.47 -3.55
N GLY A 117 -8.23 3.01 -4.19
CA GLY A 117 -7.20 3.79 -3.52
C GLY A 117 -7.76 4.99 -2.79
N SER A 118 -8.59 5.78 -3.46
CA SER A 118 -9.24 6.96 -2.88
C SER A 118 -10.27 6.60 -1.82
N PHE A 119 -10.97 5.48 -1.98
CA PHE A 119 -11.87 4.96 -0.95
C PHE A 119 -11.10 4.66 0.35
N ILE A 120 -9.97 3.96 0.27
CA ILE A 120 -9.12 3.71 1.44
C ILE A 120 -8.49 5.02 1.96
N GLN A 121 -8.17 5.96 1.08
CA GLN A 121 -7.65 7.29 1.43
C GLN A 121 -8.61 8.10 2.30
N ILE A 122 -9.94 7.89 2.20
CA ILE A 122 -10.91 8.51 3.11
C ILE A 122 -10.58 8.14 4.56
N GLY A 123 -10.09 6.92 4.81
CA GLY A 123 -9.58 6.50 6.11
C GLY A 123 -8.38 7.32 6.60
N ASN A 124 -7.52 7.82 5.71
CA ASN A 124 -6.41 8.72 6.09
C ASN A 124 -6.93 10.03 6.67
N MET A 125 -8.14 10.45 6.34
CA MET A 125 -8.69 11.74 6.77
C MET A 125 -9.18 11.72 8.22
N TRP A 126 -9.28 10.55 8.85
CA TRP A 126 -9.79 10.42 10.22
C TRP A 126 -8.66 10.14 11.22
N TRP A 127 -7.51 9.66 10.74
CA TRP A 127 -6.38 9.24 11.57
C TRP A 127 -5.02 9.67 10.98
N GLY A 128 -4.98 10.70 10.14
CA GLY A 128 -3.81 11.01 9.31
C GLY A 128 -2.50 11.13 10.11
N LYS A 129 -1.46 10.49 9.59
CA LYS A 129 -0.08 10.63 10.04
C LYS A 129 0.84 10.79 8.84
N THR A 130 1.95 11.49 9.08
CA THR A 130 2.91 11.98 8.08
C THR A 130 3.55 10.88 7.24
N GLU A 131 3.61 9.62 7.71
CA GLU A 131 4.29 8.55 6.98
C GLU A 131 3.45 7.86 5.87
N THR A 132 2.15 8.14 5.83
CA THR A 132 1.18 7.24 5.16
C THR A 132 1.38 7.17 3.65
N TYR A 133 1.62 8.31 2.98
CA TYR A 133 1.89 8.34 1.54
C TYR A 133 3.31 7.87 1.21
N ALA A 134 4.30 8.22 2.04
CA ALA A 134 5.67 7.70 1.90
C ALA A 134 5.71 6.16 1.93
N ALA A 135 4.98 5.55 2.86
CA ALA A 135 4.82 4.10 2.95
C ALA A 135 4.09 3.52 1.73
N PHE A 136 3.06 4.20 1.20
CA PHE A 136 2.39 3.81 -0.04
C PHE A 136 3.32 3.85 -1.26
N GLY A 137 4.09 4.93 -1.43
CA GLY A 137 5.05 5.09 -2.51
C GLY A 137 6.12 4.00 -2.47
N ALA A 138 6.76 3.82 -1.32
CA ALA A 138 7.79 2.81 -1.13
C ALA A 138 7.23 1.37 -1.23
N GLY A 139 6.08 1.09 -0.62
CA GLY A 139 5.40 -0.21 -0.71
C GLY A 139 5.03 -0.58 -2.14
N SER A 140 4.53 0.38 -2.93
CA SER A 140 4.19 0.18 -4.34
C SER A 140 5.43 -0.08 -5.21
N VAL A 141 6.53 0.65 -4.98
CA VAL A 141 7.82 0.42 -5.67
C VAL A 141 8.40 -0.95 -5.31
N ALA A 142 8.36 -1.33 -4.02
CA ALA A 142 8.82 -2.64 -3.58
C ALA A 142 7.97 -3.75 -4.21
N LEU A 143 6.65 -3.63 -4.20
CA LEU A 143 5.76 -4.60 -4.85
C LEU A 143 6.05 -4.70 -6.35
N TRP A 144 6.21 -3.57 -7.04
CA TRP A 144 6.61 -3.55 -8.45
C TRP A 144 7.92 -4.28 -8.68
N ALA A 145 8.94 -4.04 -7.84
CA ALA A 145 10.22 -4.72 -7.93
C ALA A 145 10.11 -6.23 -7.65
N VAL A 146 9.33 -6.64 -6.63
CA VAL A 146 9.04 -8.05 -6.29
C VAL A 146 8.36 -8.77 -7.44
N LEU A 147 7.49 -8.09 -8.18
CA LEU A 147 6.80 -8.65 -9.35
C LEU A 147 7.68 -8.73 -10.61
N ARG A 148 8.88 -8.14 -10.62
CA ARG A 148 9.81 -8.21 -11.77
C ARG A 148 10.76 -9.41 -11.72
N ASP A 149 11.00 -9.94 -12.91
CA ASP A 149 11.91 -11.08 -13.17
C ASP A 149 13.33 -10.63 -13.60
N GLU A 150 13.64 -9.35 -13.43
CA GLU A 150 14.84 -8.74 -14.00
C GLU A 150 15.90 -8.45 -12.95
N LYS A 151 17.18 -8.53 -13.33
CA LYS A 151 18.31 -8.18 -12.45
C LYS A 151 18.27 -6.73 -11.96
N SER A 152 17.66 -5.83 -12.73
CA SER A 152 17.48 -4.42 -12.38
C SER A 152 16.54 -4.17 -11.20
N ARG A 153 15.85 -5.20 -10.67
CA ARG A 153 14.89 -5.05 -9.56
C ARG A 153 15.54 -4.69 -8.22
N TRP A 154 16.82 -4.99 -8.02
CA TRP A 154 17.47 -4.85 -6.71
C TRP A 154 17.63 -3.40 -6.26
N LEU A 155 17.93 -2.47 -7.19
CA LEU A 155 18.04 -1.06 -6.87
C LEU A 155 16.71 -0.45 -6.36
N PRO A 156 15.59 -0.52 -7.11
CA PRO A 156 14.32 0.01 -6.60
C PRO A 156 13.85 -0.73 -5.35
N LEU A 157 14.12 -2.03 -5.23
CA LEU A 157 13.78 -2.78 -4.01
C LEU A 157 14.57 -2.31 -2.79
N GLY A 158 15.88 -2.07 -2.95
CA GLY A 158 16.74 -1.56 -1.88
C GLY A 158 16.34 -0.15 -1.44
N LEU A 159 16.08 0.75 -2.40
CA LEU A 159 15.61 2.11 -2.09
C LEU A 159 14.26 2.10 -1.37
N ALA A 160 13.32 1.28 -1.85
CA ALA A 160 12.04 1.10 -1.19
C ALA A 160 12.19 0.47 0.20
N ALA A 161 13.11 -0.47 0.38
CA ALA A 161 13.38 -1.09 1.68
C ALA A 161 13.92 -0.09 2.70
N VAL A 162 14.84 0.79 2.30
CA VAL A 162 15.34 1.87 3.18
C VAL A 162 14.21 2.83 3.56
N ALA A 163 13.41 3.25 2.58
CA ALA A 163 12.27 4.14 2.83
C ALA A 163 11.23 3.50 3.77
N LEU A 164 10.94 2.20 3.57
CA LEU A 164 10.03 1.46 4.43
C LEU A 164 10.60 1.19 5.81
N ALA A 165 11.91 0.98 5.96
CA ALA A 165 12.52 0.83 7.28
C ALA A 165 12.20 2.05 8.16
N GLY A 166 12.36 3.26 7.61
CA GLY A 166 12.07 4.51 8.32
C GLY A 166 10.60 4.94 8.37
N THR A 167 9.67 4.22 7.73
CA THR A 167 8.23 4.57 7.71
C THR A 167 7.33 3.45 8.23
N ARG A 168 7.50 2.22 7.74
CA ARG A 168 6.67 1.03 8.03
C ARG A 168 7.51 -0.26 7.92
N SER A 169 8.26 -0.59 8.96
CA SER A 169 9.04 -1.84 9.03
C SER A 169 8.16 -3.10 9.04
N ASP A 170 6.91 -3.01 9.49
CA ASP A 170 5.91 -4.07 9.37
C ASP A 170 5.61 -4.42 7.90
N LEU A 171 5.55 -3.41 7.03
CA LEU A 171 5.30 -3.61 5.61
C LEU A 171 6.48 -4.28 4.90
N LEU A 172 7.71 -4.08 5.38
CA LEU A 172 8.88 -4.83 4.89
C LEU A 172 8.74 -6.32 5.16
N ILE A 173 8.29 -6.67 6.37
CA ILE A 173 8.07 -8.07 6.75
C ILE A 173 6.97 -8.68 5.86
N ALA A 174 5.88 -7.95 5.64
CA ALA A 174 4.78 -8.39 4.76
C ALA A 174 5.24 -8.58 3.30
N LEU A 175 6.09 -7.69 2.77
CA LEU A 175 6.72 -7.84 1.44
C LEU A 175 7.72 -9.01 1.39
N GLY A 176 8.41 -9.28 2.50
CA GLY A 176 9.24 -10.45 2.68
C GLY A 176 8.42 -11.74 2.54
N ILE A 177 7.30 -11.82 3.26
CA ILE A 177 6.33 -12.93 3.18
C ILE A 177 5.79 -13.08 1.76
N ALA A 178 5.43 -11.98 1.09
CA ALA A 178 4.97 -11.98 -0.30
C ALA A 178 6.00 -12.60 -1.26
N SER A 179 7.28 -12.25 -1.08
CA SER A 179 8.38 -12.79 -1.89
C SER A 179 8.62 -14.28 -1.62
N VAL A 180 8.54 -14.71 -0.35
CA VAL A 180 8.61 -16.14 0.00
C VAL A 180 7.41 -16.91 -0.57
N ALA A 181 6.20 -16.36 -0.51
CA ALA A 181 5.02 -16.98 -1.11
C ALA A 181 5.21 -17.16 -2.62
N ARG A 182 5.73 -16.13 -3.30
CA ARG A 182 6.10 -16.24 -4.72
C ARG A 182 7.12 -17.37 -4.95
N TRP A 183 8.16 -17.48 -4.13
CA TRP A 183 9.14 -18.58 -4.19
C TRP A 183 8.47 -19.95 -4.05
N VAL A 184 7.60 -20.15 -3.04
CA VAL A 184 6.94 -21.44 -2.78
C VAL A 184 6.01 -21.85 -3.93
N PHE A 185 5.20 -20.91 -4.44
CA PHE A 185 4.06 -21.26 -5.28
C PHE A 185 4.26 -21.02 -6.79
N THR A 186 5.27 -20.25 -7.21
CA THR A 186 5.38 -19.84 -8.63
C THR A 186 6.63 -20.34 -9.37
N GLY A 187 7.68 -20.78 -8.67
CA GLY A 187 8.87 -21.28 -9.38
C GLY A 187 10.15 -21.54 -8.58
N ARG A 188 10.14 -21.51 -7.23
CA ARG A 188 11.30 -21.75 -6.34
C ARG A 188 12.59 -21.03 -6.73
N GLU A 189 12.48 -19.85 -7.33
CA GLU A 189 13.65 -19.09 -7.76
C GLU A 189 14.39 -18.49 -6.57
N LEU A 190 15.69 -18.79 -6.43
CA LEU A 190 16.51 -18.36 -5.29
C LEU A 190 16.44 -16.85 -5.03
N ARG A 191 16.30 -16.04 -6.09
CA ARG A 191 16.17 -14.59 -5.98
C ARG A 191 14.98 -14.14 -5.13
N ASP A 192 13.86 -14.86 -5.17
CA ASP A 192 12.65 -14.51 -4.43
C ASP A 192 12.77 -14.92 -2.96
N LEU A 193 13.46 -16.03 -2.69
CA LEU A 193 13.84 -16.41 -1.33
C LEU A 193 14.80 -15.39 -0.72
N ILE A 194 15.84 -14.96 -1.46
CA ILE A 194 16.78 -13.93 -1.01
C ILE A 194 16.04 -12.62 -0.73
N ALA A 195 15.20 -12.15 -1.66
CA ALA A 195 14.39 -10.96 -1.43
C ALA A 195 13.51 -11.11 -0.18
N GLY A 196 12.85 -12.27 -0.04
CA GLY A 196 11.97 -12.56 1.09
C GLY A 196 12.66 -12.50 2.45
N VAL A 197 13.76 -13.25 2.60
CA VAL A 197 14.53 -13.30 3.85
C VAL A 197 15.18 -11.95 4.14
N SER A 198 15.77 -11.29 3.13
CA SER A 198 16.42 -10.00 3.34
C SER A 198 15.45 -8.90 3.74
N LEU A 199 14.28 -8.80 3.08
CA LEU A 199 13.26 -7.80 3.45
C LEU A 199 12.72 -8.04 4.86
N ALA A 200 12.42 -9.30 5.21
CA ALA A 200 11.97 -9.64 6.56
C ALA A 200 13.05 -9.35 7.61
N ALA A 201 14.31 -9.69 7.32
CA ALA A 201 15.44 -9.42 8.22
C ALA A 201 15.66 -7.91 8.41
N VAL A 202 15.60 -7.10 7.36
CA VAL A 202 15.70 -5.64 7.45
C VAL A 202 14.51 -5.06 8.22
N GLY A 203 13.30 -5.57 7.99
CA GLY A 203 12.11 -5.19 8.77
C GLY A 203 12.32 -5.43 10.26
N VAL A 204 12.69 -6.65 10.66
CA VAL A 204 12.97 -7.00 12.06
C VAL A 204 14.13 -6.18 12.64
N ALA A 205 15.24 -6.06 11.91
CA ALA A 205 16.41 -5.34 12.36
C ALA A 205 16.13 -3.84 12.56
N SER A 206 15.37 -3.21 11.67
CA SER A 206 14.96 -1.81 11.81
C SER A 206 14.03 -1.60 13.01
N THR A 207 13.04 -2.47 13.23
CA THR A 207 12.20 -2.42 14.43
C THR A 207 13.02 -2.54 15.72
N ILE A 208 13.97 -3.48 15.78
CA ILE A 208 14.86 -3.65 16.94
C ILE A 208 15.75 -2.43 17.11
N ALA A 209 16.37 -1.93 16.02
CA ALA A 209 17.26 -0.79 16.06
C ALA A 209 16.54 0.45 16.60
N PHE A 210 15.32 0.74 16.15
CA PHE A 210 14.55 1.88 16.67
C PHE A 210 14.12 1.69 18.13
N LYS A 211 13.74 0.47 18.53
CA LYS A 211 13.44 0.18 19.92
C LYS A 211 14.65 0.38 20.85
N LEU A 212 15.85 0.04 20.37
CA LEU A 212 17.09 0.23 21.12
C LEU A 212 17.55 1.69 21.12
N ALA A 213 17.34 2.41 20.01
CA ALA A 213 17.69 3.82 19.89
C ALA A 213 16.77 4.73 20.73
N TYR A 214 15.50 4.32 20.91
CA TYR A 214 14.49 5.07 21.65
C TYR A 214 13.82 4.18 22.71
N PRO A 215 14.50 3.91 23.84
CA PRO A 215 13.98 3.00 24.87
C PRO A 215 12.72 3.52 25.57
N ASP A 216 12.54 4.84 25.60
CA ASP A 216 11.38 5.49 26.22
C ASP A 216 10.16 5.55 25.29
N ALA A 217 10.35 5.25 24.00
CA ALA A 217 9.28 5.23 23.01
C ALA A 217 8.43 3.97 23.17
N ASN A 218 7.57 3.96 24.18
CA ASN A 218 6.65 2.87 24.44
C ASN A 218 5.26 3.21 23.89
N TYR A 219 4.45 2.17 23.68
CA TYR A 219 3.01 2.36 23.51
C TYR A 219 2.42 2.77 24.86
N ASP A 220 1.37 3.59 24.86
CA ASP A 220 0.70 4.00 26.11
C ASP A 220 0.34 2.77 26.96
N GLU A 221 0.47 2.88 28.29
CA GLU A 221 0.37 1.74 29.22
C GLU A 221 -0.94 0.94 29.12
N ASN A 222 -2.02 1.60 28.70
CA ASN A 222 -3.35 0.99 28.52
C ASN A 222 -3.60 0.47 27.10
N VAL A 223 -2.60 0.59 26.24
CA VAL A 223 -2.67 0.35 24.81
C VAL A 223 -1.70 -0.78 24.49
N GLY A 224 -2.05 -1.99 24.92
CA GLY A 224 -1.24 -3.19 24.71
C GLY A 224 -0.78 -3.33 23.26
N LEU A 225 0.45 -3.79 23.05
CA LEU A 225 1.01 -4.04 21.72
C LEU A 225 0.13 -5.00 20.92
N ILE A 226 -0.49 -5.97 21.60
CA ILE A 226 -1.47 -6.88 21.03
C ILE A 226 -2.86 -6.30 21.27
N ARG A 227 -3.56 -5.93 20.19
CA ARG A 227 -4.86 -5.27 20.22
C ARG A 227 -6.02 -6.16 19.78
N ILE A 228 -5.87 -7.48 19.90
CA ILE A 228 -6.88 -8.43 19.42
C ILE A 228 -8.23 -8.18 20.09
N SER A 229 -8.29 -7.96 21.41
CA SER A 229 -9.55 -7.68 22.11
C SER A 229 -10.26 -6.43 21.60
N TYR A 230 -9.52 -5.32 21.45
CA TYR A 230 -10.00 -4.08 20.86
C TYR A 230 -10.51 -4.31 19.42
N ASN A 231 -9.71 -4.98 18.58
CA ASN A 231 -10.06 -5.24 17.20
C ASN A 231 -11.23 -6.23 17.02
N LEU A 232 -11.60 -6.98 18.06
CA LEU A 232 -12.76 -7.88 18.05
C LEU A 232 -14.06 -7.19 18.50
N GLU A 233 -14.02 -5.95 18.98
CA GLU A 233 -15.24 -5.21 19.25
C GLU A 233 -16.02 -4.95 17.95
N LEU A 234 -17.34 -5.07 18.03
CA LEU A 234 -18.22 -5.05 16.87
C LEU A 234 -18.03 -3.78 16.03
N THR A 235 -17.87 -2.62 16.66
CA THR A 235 -17.68 -1.34 15.97
C THR A 235 -16.44 -1.35 15.08
N HIS A 236 -15.29 -1.77 15.61
CA HIS A 236 -14.03 -1.79 14.87
C HIS A 236 -14.03 -2.85 13.77
N LEU A 237 -14.65 -4.01 14.03
CA LEU A 237 -14.88 -5.04 13.02
C LEU A 237 -15.77 -4.52 11.89
N LEU A 238 -16.88 -3.84 12.20
CA LEU A 238 -17.79 -3.30 11.18
C LEU A 238 -17.10 -2.24 10.32
N VAL A 239 -16.35 -1.31 10.92
CA VAL A 239 -15.56 -0.33 10.18
C VAL A 239 -14.57 -1.03 9.26
N THR A 240 -13.75 -1.95 9.78
CA THR A 240 -12.78 -2.71 8.98
C THR A 240 -13.47 -3.49 7.84
N ALA A 241 -14.59 -4.15 8.15
CA ALA A 241 -15.35 -4.94 7.19
C ALA A 241 -15.95 -4.06 6.08
N MET A 242 -16.44 -2.86 6.37
CA MET A 242 -16.95 -1.94 5.35
C MET A 242 -15.90 -1.60 4.29
N PHE A 243 -14.61 -1.55 4.68
CA PHE A 243 -13.53 -1.31 3.73
C PHE A 243 -13.03 -2.57 3.03
N LEU A 244 -12.96 -3.70 3.74
CA LEU A 244 -12.40 -4.95 3.21
C LEU A 244 -13.41 -5.82 2.45
N ILE A 245 -14.71 -5.75 2.75
CA ILE A 245 -15.75 -6.54 2.06
C ILE A 245 -15.81 -6.22 0.55
N PRO A 246 -15.77 -4.95 0.10
CA PRO A 246 -15.74 -4.67 -1.35
C PRO A 246 -14.52 -5.28 -2.07
N ILE A 247 -13.43 -5.54 -1.35
CA ILE A 247 -12.19 -6.09 -1.89
C ILE A 247 -12.21 -7.64 -1.88
N PHE A 248 -12.60 -8.24 -0.74
CA PHE A 248 -12.54 -9.69 -0.53
C PHE A 248 -13.88 -10.41 -0.70
N GLY A 249 -14.98 -9.67 -0.73
CA GLY A 249 -16.34 -10.18 -0.93
C GLY A 249 -16.50 -11.07 -2.17
N PRO A 250 -15.85 -10.77 -3.32
CA PRO A 250 -15.88 -11.68 -4.46
C PRO A 250 -15.40 -13.10 -4.14
N PHE A 251 -14.41 -13.26 -3.25
CA PHE A 251 -13.90 -14.57 -2.86
C PHE A 251 -14.91 -15.34 -1.99
N LEU A 252 -15.80 -14.64 -1.27
CA LEU A 252 -16.92 -15.26 -0.56
C LEU A 252 -17.98 -15.77 -1.54
N LEU A 253 -18.30 -14.97 -2.56
CA LEU A 253 -19.27 -15.32 -3.61
C LEU A 253 -18.74 -16.43 -4.52
N TRP A 254 -17.42 -16.50 -4.72
CA TRP A 254 -16.74 -17.51 -5.54
C TRP A 254 -16.96 -18.95 -5.03
N ARG A 255 -17.20 -19.16 -3.72
CA ARG A 255 -17.47 -20.49 -3.17
C ARG A 255 -18.66 -21.21 -3.82
N SER A 256 -19.52 -20.48 -4.53
CA SER A 256 -20.64 -21.01 -5.29
C SER A 256 -20.29 -21.55 -6.70
N GLN A 257 -19.06 -21.39 -7.19
CA GLN A 257 -18.65 -21.77 -8.56
C GLN A 257 -17.32 -22.56 -8.60
N PRO A 258 -17.36 -23.91 -8.47
CA PRO A 258 -16.19 -24.76 -8.20
C PRO A 258 -15.21 -24.96 -9.37
N GLU A 259 -15.56 -24.59 -10.61
CA GLU A 259 -14.69 -24.80 -11.79
C GLU A 259 -13.76 -23.60 -12.10
N LEU A 260 -14.12 -22.40 -11.65
CA LEU A 260 -13.31 -21.19 -11.79
C LEU A 260 -11.95 -21.19 -11.04
N PRO A 261 -11.76 -21.81 -9.85
CA PRO A 261 -10.50 -21.81 -9.12
C PRO A 261 -9.31 -22.21 -9.98
N THR A 262 -9.36 -23.36 -10.61
CA THR A 262 -8.19 -23.96 -11.28
C THR A 262 -7.72 -23.14 -12.49
N ILE A 263 -8.67 -22.56 -13.23
CA ILE A 263 -8.41 -21.71 -14.42
C ILE A 263 -7.87 -20.34 -13.99
N VAL A 264 -8.45 -19.76 -12.93
CA VAL A 264 -8.01 -18.45 -12.41
C VAL A 264 -6.62 -18.54 -11.79
N TRP A 265 -6.29 -19.62 -11.07
CA TRP A 265 -4.98 -19.79 -10.43
C TRP A 265 -3.84 -20.01 -11.42
N SER A 266 -4.09 -20.74 -12.53
CA SER A 266 -3.05 -21.00 -13.53
C SER A 266 -2.68 -19.74 -14.31
N GLU A 267 -3.66 -18.90 -14.66
CA GLU A 267 -3.45 -17.66 -15.41
C GLU A 267 -3.01 -16.47 -14.54
N ARG A 268 -3.21 -16.55 -13.21
CA ARG A 268 -3.00 -15.41 -12.29
C ARG A 268 -2.00 -15.69 -11.19
N ARG A 269 -0.94 -16.45 -11.47
CA ARG A 269 0.16 -16.71 -10.52
C ARG A 269 0.77 -15.45 -9.91
N TRP A 270 0.72 -14.32 -10.61
CA TRP A 270 1.15 -13.01 -10.12
C TRP A 270 0.33 -12.51 -8.91
N LEU A 271 -0.89 -13.00 -8.70
CA LEU A 271 -1.71 -12.65 -7.53
C LEU A 271 -1.19 -13.26 -6.24
N VAL A 272 -0.43 -14.35 -6.29
CA VAL A 272 0.07 -15.02 -5.08
C VAL A 272 0.84 -14.07 -4.16
N PRO A 273 1.91 -13.37 -4.62
CA PRO A 273 2.60 -12.39 -3.78
C PRO A 273 1.69 -11.23 -3.35
N VAL A 274 0.76 -10.80 -4.20
CA VAL A 274 -0.17 -9.69 -3.88
C VAL A 274 -1.12 -10.08 -2.74
N ILE A 275 -1.72 -11.27 -2.81
CA ILE A 275 -2.60 -11.81 -1.78
C ILE A 275 -1.82 -12.05 -0.49
N ALA A 276 -0.62 -12.64 -0.59
CA ALA A 276 0.24 -12.88 0.58
C ALA A 276 0.63 -11.56 1.28
N LEU A 277 0.97 -10.52 0.52
CA LEU A 277 1.22 -9.17 1.05
C LEU A 277 -0.01 -8.66 1.81
N CYS A 278 -1.18 -8.69 1.21
CA CYS A 278 -2.41 -8.19 1.83
C CYS A 278 -2.80 -8.99 3.08
N ILE A 279 -2.72 -10.32 3.05
CA ILE A 279 -3.01 -11.17 4.22
C ILE A 279 -2.01 -10.88 5.34
N ALA A 280 -0.71 -10.80 5.04
CA ALA A 280 0.31 -10.52 6.05
C ALA A 280 0.10 -9.15 6.69
N GLN A 281 -0.18 -8.12 5.89
CA GLN A 281 -0.43 -6.77 6.38
C GLN A 281 -1.73 -6.67 7.18
N ILE A 282 -2.82 -7.27 6.70
CA ILE A 282 -4.10 -7.31 7.43
C ILE A 282 -3.93 -8.06 8.75
N GLY A 283 -3.23 -9.20 8.74
CA GLY A 283 -2.90 -9.94 9.96
C GLY A 283 -2.09 -9.09 10.94
N ALA A 284 -1.06 -8.38 10.47
CA ALA A 284 -0.30 -7.46 11.30
C ALA A 284 -1.19 -6.36 11.91
N VAL A 285 -2.07 -5.74 11.11
CA VAL A 285 -3.01 -4.72 11.60
C VAL A 285 -3.98 -5.28 12.64
N LEU A 286 -4.51 -6.49 12.44
CA LEU A 286 -5.45 -7.12 13.39
C LEU A 286 -4.77 -7.53 14.71
N VAL A 287 -3.47 -7.85 14.69
CA VAL A 287 -2.74 -8.26 15.89
C VAL A 287 -2.16 -7.06 16.64
N VAL A 288 -1.48 -6.14 15.94
CA VAL A 288 -0.73 -5.04 16.57
C VAL A 288 -1.22 -3.64 16.24
N GLY A 289 -2.05 -3.50 15.21
CA GLY A 289 -2.66 -2.24 14.81
C GLY A 289 -4.04 -2.02 15.42
N GLN A 290 -4.60 -0.85 15.14
CA GLN A 290 -6.01 -0.54 15.32
C GLN A 290 -6.70 -0.80 13.99
N ALA A 291 -7.56 -1.81 13.91
CA ALA A 291 -8.16 -2.23 12.65
C ALA A 291 -9.08 -1.16 12.04
N ASP A 292 -9.70 -0.35 12.90
CA ASP A 292 -10.48 0.82 12.53
C ASP A 292 -9.63 2.01 12.04
N GLU A 293 -8.32 2.03 12.29
CA GLU A 293 -7.40 2.94 11.60
C GLU A 293 -7.20 2.48 10.13
N ILE A 294 -8.23 2.66 9.31
CA ILE A 294 -8.28 2.20 7.91
C ILE A 294 -7.07 2.65 7.08
N ARG A 295 -6.48 3.80 7.44
CA ARG A 295 -5.23 4.28 6.86
C ARG A 295 -4.07 3.28 6.89
N LEU A 296 -4.07 2.32 7.83
CA LEU A 296 -3.05 1.28 7.91
C LEU A 296 -3.07 0.34 6.70
N PHE A 297 -4.17 0.32 5.94
CA PHE A 297 -4.30 -0.38 4.67
C PHE A 297 -3.93 0.47 3.44
N PHE A 298 -3.82 1.80 3.59
CA PHE A 298 -3.46 2.69 2.48
C PHE A 298 -2.12 2.34 1.82
N PRO A 299 -1.06 1.97 2.57
CA PRO A 299 0.21 1.57 1.96
C PRO A 299 0.12 0.37 1.00
N ILE A 300 -0.92 -0.46 1.14
CA ILE A 300 -1.20 -1.60 0.27
C ILE A 300 -2.44 -1.40 -0.61
N ALA A 301 -2.95 -0.17 -0.74
CA ALA A 301 -4.20 0.10 -1.47
C ALA A 301 -4.15 -0.36 -2.94
N GLY A 302 -3.00 -0.19 -3.61
CA GLY A 302 -2.81 -0.70 -4.97
C GLY A 302 -2.87 -2.23 -5.06
N ALA A 303 -2.31 -2.94 -4.07
CA ALA A 303 -2.39 -4.40 -3.97
C ALA A 303 -3.84 -4.87 -3.73
N LEU A 304 -4.53 -4.22 -2.80
CA LEU A 304 -5.94 -4.47 -2.51
C LEU A 304 -6.83 -4.24 -3.74
N ALA A 305 -6.58 -3.18 -4.49
CA ALA A 305 -7.31 -2.92 -5.72
C ALA A 305 -7.09 -4.01 -6.79
N MET A 306 -5.86 -4.50 -6.94
CA MET A 306 -5.57 -5.62 -7.85
C MET A 306 -6.30 -6.91 -7.45
N ILE A 307 -6.40 -7.19 -6.14
CA ILE A 307 -7.18 -8.30 -5.60
C ILE A 307 -8.67 -8.12 -5.92
N ALA A 308 -9.21 -6.92 -5.68
CA ALA A 308 -10.61 -6.60 -5.97
C ALA A 308 -10.92 -6.75 -7.47
N ILE A 309 -10.08 -6.20 -8.35
CA ILE A 309 -10.20 -6.32 -9.81
C ILE A 309 -10.24 -7.78 -10.20
N ALA A 310 -9.29 -8.59 -9.72
CA ALA A 310 -9.23 -10.01 -10.03
C ALA A 310 -10.47 -10.75 -9.53
N GLY A 311 -10.88 -10.52 -8.28
CA GLY A 311 -12.05 -11.17 -7.69
C GLY A 311 -13.35 -10.84 -8.44
N TRP A 312 -13.64 -9.55 -8.63
CA TRP A 312 -14.85 -9.11 -9.32
C TRP A 312 -14.86 -9.49 -10.80
N SER A 313 -13.72 -9.41 -11.49
CA SER A 313 -13.59 -9.91 -12.86
C SER A 313 -13.97 -11.40 -12.96
N ALA A 314 -13.54 -12.22 -12.01
CA ALA A 314 -13.87 -13.65 -11.99
C ALA A 314 -15.36 -13.88 -11.73
N VAL A 315 -15.93 -13.21 -10.73
CA VAL A 315 -17.36 -13.34 -10.38
C VAL A 315 -18.28 -12.86 -11.50
N LEU A 316 -17.94 -11.73 -12.13
CA LEU A 316 -18.73 -11.13 -13.20
C LEU A 316 -18.41 -11.70 -14.59
N GLN A 317 -17.49 -12.65 -14.68
CA GLN A 317 -17.01 -13.24 -15.94
C GLN A 317 -16.51 -12.19 -16.96
N ILE A 318 -15.98 -11.07 -16.46
CA ILE A 318 -15.38 -10.03 -17.29
C ILE A 318 -13.91 -10.41 -17.51
N PRO A 319 -13.44 -10.57 -18.75
CA PRO A 319 -12.04 -10.93 -18.98
C PRO A 319 -11.11 -9.82 -18.46
N LEU A 320 -10.06 -10.22 -17.72
CA LEU A 320 -9.07 -9.26 -17.20
C LEU A 320 -8.30 -8.56 -18.32
N ARG A 321 -8.06 -9.27 -19.42
CA ARG A 321 -7.37 -8.76 -20.61
C ARG A 321 -8.38 -8.54 -21.73
N PRO A 322 -8.25 -7.48 -22.54
CA PRO A 322 -9.10 -7.32 -23.71
C PRO A 322 -8.93 -8.51 -24.65
N LYS A 323 -10.04 -9.12 -25.13
CA LYS A 323 -9.98 -10.15 -26.17
C LYS A 323 -9.25 -9.60 -27.40
N GLN A 324 -8.30 -10.36 -27.95
CA GLN A 324 -7.58 -9.91 -29.14
C GLN A 324 -8.54 -9.94 -30.33
N ARG A 325 -8.58 -8.86 -31.12
CA ARG A 325 -9.47 -8.76 -32.30
C ARG A 325 -9.25 -9.88 -33.34
N LYS A 326 -8.12 -10.60 -33.28
CA LYS A 326 -7.83 -11.75 -34.17
C LYS A 326 -8.77 -12.93 -33.90
N ASP A 327 -9.18 -13.15 -32.66
CA ASP A 327 -10.05 -14.27 -32.27
C ASP A 327 -11.50 -14.09 -32.74
N VAL A 328 -11.86 -12.88 -33.19
CA VAL A 328 -13.20 -12.55 -33.71
C VAL A 328 -13.27 -12.72 -35.22
N VAL A 329 -12.14 -12.58 -35.94
CA VAL A 329 -12.10 -12.72 -37.41
C VAL A 329 -12.01 -14.19 -37.82
N GLU A 330 -11.52 -15.08 -36.95
CA GLU A 330 -11.55 -16.53 -37.19
C GLU A 330 -12.88 -17.19 -36.78
N ALA A 331 -13.82 -16.42 -36.21
CA ALA A 331 -15.15 -16.89 -35.78
C ALA A 331 -16.32 -16.31 -36.61
N THR A 332 -16.02 -15.57 -37.69
CA THR A 332 -16.97 -15.03 -38.69
C THR A 332 -16.57 -15.46 -40.08
#